data_AF-A0A7Z0ELH2-F1
#
_entry.id   AF-A0A7Z0ELH2-F1
#
_cell.length_a   1.000
_cell.length_b   1.000
_cell.length_c   1.000
_cell.angle_alpha   90.00
_cell.angle_beta   90.00
_cell.angle_gamma   90.00
#
_symmetry.space_group_name_H-M   'P 1'
#
loop_
_entity.id
_entity.type
_entity.pdbx_description
1 polymer ?
#
loop_
_entity_poly.entity_id
_entity_poly.type
_entity_poly.pdbx_seq_one_letter_code
_entity_poly.pdbx_strand_id
1 'polypeptide(L)'
;MKGSTYKRCRCRDDGGKELGQKCPDLRRKNGTWNPRHGTWYFKLELEAGTNGRRRFLKRGGFASQDDAPDAMSAEKVKAGRGRDVTTKLLFGSFFDNWLGPVW
;
A
#
# COMPACT_ATOMS: atom_id res chain seq x y z
N MET A 1 17.03 6.15 0.07
CA MET A 1 15.84 5.26 0.05
C MET A 1 14.88 5.62 -1.09
N LYS A 2 14.61 4.71 -2.03
CA LYS A 2 13.65 4.91 -3.13
C LYS A 2 12.30 4.33 -2.73
N GLY A 3 11.20 4.99 -3.08
CA GLY A 3 9.87 4.41 -2.88
C GLY A 3 8.90 4.84 -3.96
N SER A 4 7.93 3.97 -4.22
CA SER A 4 6.95 4.11 -5.29
C SER A 4 5.56 3.87 -4.73
N THR A 5 4.63 4.76 -5.05
CA THR A 5 3.20 4.57 -4.78
C THR A 5 2.52 3.91 -5.97
N TYR A 6 1.50 3.11 -5.71
CA TYR A 6 0.68 2.48 -6.75
C TYR A 6 -0.71 2.19 -6.24
N LYS A 7 -1.68 2.14 -7.16
CA LYS A 7 -3.07 1.81 -6.84
C LYS A 7 -3.41 0.38 -7.25
N ARG A 8 -4.15 -0.35 -6.43
CA ARG A 8 -4.60 -1.72 -6.73
C ARG A 8 -6.09 -1.86 -6.44
N CYS A 9 -6.83 -2.53 -7.32
CA CYS A 9 -8.21 -2.94 -7.07
C CYS A 9 -8.31 -4.45 -6.80
N ARG A 10 -9.48 -4.89 -6.34
CA ARG A 10 -9.85 -6.31 -6.22
C ARG A 10 -10.83 -6.80 -7.30
N CYS A 11 -11.06 -6.00 -8.36
CA CYS A 11 -11.84 -6.45 -9.52
C CYS A 11 -11.22 -7.72 -10.10
N ARG A 12 -12.07 -8.62 -10.59
CA ARG A 12 -11.67 -9.88 -11.21
C ARG A 12 -11.94 -9.83 -12.71
N ASP A 13 -11.10 -10.51 -13.48
CA ASP A 13 -11.38 -10.81 -14.88
C ASP A 13 -12.39 -11.96 -15.01
N ASP A 14 -12.79 -12.26 -16.25
CA ASP A 14 -13.70 -13.37 -16.57
C ASP A 14 -13.15 -14.75 -16.15
N GLY A 15 -11.83 -14.86 -15.96
CA GLY A 15 -11.15 -16.04 -15.43
C GLY A 15 -11.06 -16.08 -13.90
N GLY A 16 -11.65 -15.11 -13.20
CA GLY A 16 -11.67 -15.02 -11.74
C GLY A 16 -10.38 -14.47 -11.11
N LYS A 17 -9.41 -14.00 -11.89
CA LYS A 17 -8.14 -13.46 -11.40
C LYS A 17 -8.26 -11.97 -11.11
N GLU A 18 -7.68 -11.54 -9.99
CA GLU A 18 -7.65 -10.11 -9.66
C GLU A 18 -6.84 -9.30 -10.67
N LEU A 19 -7.46 -8.28 -11.26
CA LEU A 19 -6.87 -7.36 -12.22
C LEU A 19 -5.76 -6.49 -11.60
N GLY A 20 -5.88 -6.20 -10.30
CA GLY A 20 -4.86 -5.49 -9.55
C GLY A 20 -4.61 -4.08 -10.07
N GLN A 21 -3.44 -3.82 -10.68
CA GLN A 21 -3.08 -2.53 -11.29
C GLN A 21 -3.57 -2.38 -12.74
N LYS A 22 -3.98 -3.48 -13.38
CA LYS A 22 -4.40 -3.50 -14.80
C LYS A 22 -5.88 -3.19 -14.97
N CYS A 23 -6.60 -2.93 -13.89
CA CYS A 23 -8.02 -2.65 -13.97
C CYS A 23 -8.28 -1.33 -14.71
N PRO A 24 -9.15 -1.33 -15.73
CA PRO A 24 -9.47 -0.12 -16.47
C PRO A 24 -10.16 0.93 -15.59
N ASP A 25 -10.95 0.52 -14.59
CA ASP A 25 -11.72 1.42 -13.71
C ASP A 25 -10.85 2.20 -12.71
N LEU A 26 -9.58 1.83 -12.57
CA LEU A 26 -8.61 2.58 -11.76
C LEU A 26 -8.33 3.96 -12.34
N ARG A 27 -8.40 4.12 -13.66
CA ARG A 27 -8.17 5.39 -14.34
C ARG A 27 -9.47 5.86 -14.97
N ARG A 28 -9.76 7.14 -14.82
CA ARG A 28 -10.87 7.80 -15.51
C ARG A 28 -10.51 7.98 -16.98
N LYS A 29 -11.52 8.27 -17.81
CA LYS A 29 -11.36 8.52 -19.26
C LYS A 29 -10.35 9.65 -19.58
N ASN A 30 -10.18 10.61 -18.67
CA ASN A 30 -9.21 11.69 -18.77
C ASN A 30 -7.79 11.32 -18.30
N GLY A 31 -7.53 10.05 -17.98
CA GLY A 31 -6.23 9.56 -17.53
C GLY A 31 -5.92 9.79 -16.04
N THR A 32 -6.77 10.49 -15.28
CA THR A 32 -6.57 10.68 -13.83
C THR A 32 -7.03 9.47 -13.03
N TRP A 33 -6.54 9.33 -11.79
CA TRP A 33 -6.96 8.23 -10.92
C TRP A 33 -8.42 8.38 -10.50
N ASN A 34 -9.14 7.26 -10.46
CA ASN A 34 -10.51 7.23 -9.96
C ASN A 34 -10.50 7.13 -8.42
N PRO A 35 -10.85 8.19 -7.66
CA PRO A 35 -10.83 8.17 -6.20
C PRO A 35 -11.81 7.14 -5.62
N ARG A 36 -12.88 6.80 -6.34
CA ARG A 36 -13.90 5.84 -5.89
C ARG A 36 -13.53 4.38 -6.15
N HIS A 37 -12.40 4.12 -6.81
CA HIS A 37 -12.05 2.78 -7.26
C HIS A 37 -10.61 2.38 -6.91
N GLY A 38 -10.47 1.26 -6.20
CA GLY A 38 -9.20 0.73 -5.74
C GLY A 38 -8.61 1.46 -4.53
N THR A 39 -7.55 0.90 -3.98
CA THR A 39 -6.87 1.38 -2.78
C THR A 39 -5.43 1.71 -3.11
N TRP A 40 -4.89 2.72 -2.44
CA TRP A 40 -3.51 3.13 -2.59
C TRP A 40 -2.57 2.32 -1.68
N TYR A 41 -1.42 2.00 -2.26
CA TYR A 41 -0.33 1.26 -1.65
C TYR A 41 0.97 2.00 -1.95
N PHE A 42 1.98 1.76 -1.14
CA PHE A 42 3.33 2.16 -1.45
C PHE A 42 4.32 1.05 -1.11
N LYS A 43 5.45 1.10 -1.80
CA LYS A 43 6.62 0.26 -1.55
C LYS A 43 7.80 1.18 -1.29
N LEU A 44 8.43 1.04 -0.14
CA LEU A 44 9.62 1.75 0.23
C LEU A 44 10.80 0.78 0.30
N GLU A 45 11.87 1.09 -0.41
CA GLU A 45 13.16 0.43 -0.26
C GLU A 45 13.93 1.06 0.90
N LEU A 46 14.18 0.24 1.90
CA LEU A 46 14.95 0.59 3.09
C LEU A 46 16.42 0.28 2.87
N GLU A 47 17.27 0.95 3.64
CA GLU A 47 18.69 0.62 3.66
C GLU A 47 18.91 -0.83 4.13
N ALA A 48 20.00 -1.42 3.62
CA ALA A 48 20.38 -2.77 3.99
C ALA A 48 20.59 -2.82 5.51
N GLY A 49 19.89 -3.74 6.19
CA GLY A 49 20.11 -3.94 7.62
C GLY A 49 21.50 -4.50 7.88
N THR A 50 21.83 -4.76 9.15
CA THR A 50 23.13 -5.31 9.59
C THR A 50 23.54 -6.59 8.84
N ASN A 51 22.57 -7.35 8.32
CA ASN A 51 22.79 -8.56 7.51
C ASN A 51 23.01 -8.30 6.00
N GLY A 52 23.18 -7.04 5.57
CA GLY A 52 23.43 -6.67 4.16
C GLY A 52 22.26 -6.88 3.20
N ARG A 53 21.12 -7.44 3.66
CA ARG A 53 19.95 -7.71 2.81
C ARG A 53 19.12 -6.45 2.59
N ARG A 54 18.80 -6.17 1.32
CA ARG A 54 17.83 -5.12 0.93
C ARG A 54 16.48 -5.42 1.57
N ARG A 55 15.91 -4.46 2.30
CA ARG A 55 14.60 -4.59 2.92
C ARG A 55 13.57 -3.75 2.19
N PHE A 56 12.37 -4.30 2.03
CA PHE A 56 11.25 -3.57 1.43
C PHE A 56 10.10 -3.49 2.42
N LEU A 57 9.64 -2.26 2.65
CA LEU A 57 8.41 -1.99 3.37
C LEU A 57 7.29 -1.82 2.36
N LYS A 58 6.19 -2.53 2.57
CA LYS A 58 4.97 -2.41 1.77
C LYS A 58 3.83 -2.10 2.72
N ARG A 59 3.11 -1.02 2.45
CA ARG A 59 1.90 -0.64 3.18
C ARG A 59 0.83 -0.20 2.20
N GLY A 60 -0.42 -0.35 2.58
CA GLY A 60 -1.55 0.19 1.84
C GLY A 60 -2.79 0.23 2.70
N GLY A 61 -3.93 0.48 2.08
CA GLY A 61 -5.15 0.85 2.79
C GLY A 61 -5.51 2.33 2.66
N PHE A 62 -4.76 3.09 1.86
CA PHE A 62 -4.96 4.53 1.74
C PHE A 62 -6.06 4.85 0.72
N ALA A 63 -6.91 5.82 1.05
CA ALA A 63 -8.02 6.25 0.19
C ALA A 63 -7.57 7.33 -0.81
N SER A 64 -6.69 8.24 -0.40
CA SER A 64 -6.22 9.34 -1.25
C SER A 64 -4.89 9.05 -1.95
N GLN A 65 -4.71 9.78 -3.06
CA GLN A 65 -3.46 9.85 -3.82
C GLN A 65 -2.34 10.51 -3.00
N ASP A 66 -2.69 11.36 -2.03
CA ASP A 66 -1.74 12.12 -1.20
C ASP A 66 -1.42 11.40 0.12
N ASP A 67 -2.38 10.64 0.67
CA ASP A 67 -2.18 9.88 1.92
C ASP A 67 -1.05 8.86 1.82
N ALA A 68 -0.94 8.17 0.67
CA ALA A 68 0.07 7.15 0.45
C ALA A 68 1.50 7.73 0.37
N PRO A 69 1.79 8.79 -0.41
CA PRO A 69 3.11 9.42 -0.40
C PRO A 69 3.44 10.09 0.94
N ASP A 70 2.47 10.66 1.65
CA ASP A 70 2.68 11.25 2.99
C ASP A 70 3.02 10.18 4.03
N ALA A 71 2.29 9.07 4.06
CA ALA A 71 2.62 7.94 4.90
C ALA A 71 4.01 7.37 4.56
N MET A 72 4.37 7.31 3.27
CA MET A 72 5.68 6.87 2.82
C MET A 72 6.80 7.83 3.25
N SER A 73 6.57 9.15 3.20
CA SER A 73 7.55 10.15 3.62
C SER A 73 7.78 10.08 5.13
N ALA A 74 6.72 9.91 5.93
CA ALA A 74 6.81 9.70 7.37
C ALA A 74 7.60 8.44 7.73
N GLU A 75 7.40 7.34 6.98
CA GLU A 75 8.17 6.10 7.18
C GLU A 75 9.64 6.23 6.77
N LYS A 76 9.94 6.97 5.70
CA LYS A 76 11.33 7.29 5.33
C LYS A 76 12.07 8.00 6.45
N VAL A 77 11.41 8.98 7.09
CA VAL A 77 12.00 9.72 8.21
C VAL A 77 12.29 8.79 9.39
N LYS A 78 11.36 7.87 9.72
CA LYS A 78 11.56 6.88 10.79
C LYS A 78 12.69 5.91 10.48
N ALA A 79 12.77 5.41 9.25
CA ALA A 79 13.83 4.52 8.79
C ALA A 79 15.20 5.20 8.80
N GLY A 80 15.29 6.46 8.39
CA GLY A 80 16.52 7.25 8.44
C GLY A 80 17.03 7.51 9.86
N ARG A 81 16.14 7.48 10.86
CA ARG A 81 16.49 7.54 12.30
C ARG A 81 16.90 6.18 12.89
N GLY A 82 17.10 5.16 12.07
CA GLY A 82 17.50 3.81 12.51
C GLY A 82 16.40 3.01 13.21
N ARG A 83 15.14 3.48 13.18
CA ARG A 83 14.01 2.75 13.78
C ARG A 83 13.57 1.62 12.84
N ASP A 84 13.38 0.40 13.37
CA ASP A 84 12.90 -0.69 12.53
C ASP A 84 11.43 -0.48 12.15
N VAL A 85 11.23 -0.01 10.92
CA VAL A 85 9.91 0.19 10.29
C VAL A 85 9.36 -1.09 9.65
N THR A 86 10.15 -2.17 9.63
CA THR A 86 9.80 -3.47 9.05
C THR A 86 9.05 -4.36 10.03
N THR A 87 9.08 -4.04 11.33
CA THR A 87 8.34 -4.75 12.38
C THR A 87 6.86 -4.69 12.07
N LYS A 88 6.37 -5.70 11.35
CA LYS A 88 4.96 -6.04 11.28
C LYS A 88 4.53 -6.29 12.72
N LEU A 89 3.77 -5.37 13.31
CA LEU A 89 2.83 -5.76 14.36
C LEU A 89 2.09 -6.97 13.79
N LEU A 90 2.29 -8.13 14.43
CA LEU A 90 1.73 -9.40 14.02
C LEU A 90 0.21 -9.22 13.97
N PHE A 91 -0.35 -9.13 12.77
CA PHE A 91 -1.69 -9.62 12.45
C PHE A 91 -2.84 -9.16 13.38
N GLY A 92 -2.74 -8.00 14.06
CA GLY A 92 -3.59 -7.65 15.21
C GLY A 92 -4.46 -6.41 15.07
N SER A 93 -4.56 -5.79 13.89
CA SER A 93 -5.48 -4.65 13.69
C SER A 93 -5.99 -4.53 12.25
N PHE A 94 -6.03 -5.66 11.55
CA PHE A 94 -6.68 -5.78 10.23
C PHE A 94 -8.08 -6.38 10.33
N PHE A 95 -8.45 -6.99 11.47
CA PHE A 95 -9.71 -7.73 11.60
C PHE A 95 -10.84 -6.98 12.32
N ASP A 96 -10.54 -5.95 13.12
CA ASP A 96 -11.57 -5.17 13.85
C ASP A 96 -12.47 -4.29 12.96
N ASN A 97 -12.24 -4.29 11.63
CA ASN A 97 -13.10 -3.58 10.68
C ASN A 97 -13.68 -4.50 9.58
N TRP A 98 -13.53 -5.83 9.69
CA TRP A 98 -14.07 -6.79 8.70
C TRP A 98 -15.23 -7.66 9.24
N LEU A 99 -15.38 -7.83 10.56
CA LEU A 99 -16.60 -8.36 11.15
C LEU A 99 -17.38 -7.25 11.86
N GLY A 100 -18.02 -6.38 11.07
CA GLY A 100 -19.14 -5.60 11.59
C GLY A 100 -20.27 -6.56 12.01
N PRO A 101 -21.05 -6.24 13.05
CA PRO A 101 -22.01 -7.18 13.65
C PRO A 101 -23.09 -7.56 12.64
N VAL A 102 -23.25 -8.87 12.43
CA VAL A 102 -24.43 -9.44 11.79
C VAL A 102 -25.54 -9.39 12.83
N TRP A 103 -26.52 -8.52 12.63
CA TRP A 103 -27.84 -8.60 13.25
C TRP A 103 -28.83 -9.10 12.20
#